data_AF-A0A7H4M7D6-F1
#
_entry.id   AF-A0A7H4M7D6-F1
#
_cell.length_a   1.000
_cell.length_b   1.000
_cell.length_c   1.000
_cell.angle_alpha   90.00
_cell.angle_beta   90.00
_cell.angle_gamma   90.00
#
_symmetry.space_group_name_H-M   'P 1'
#
loop_
_entity.id
_entity.type
_entity.pdbx_description
1 polymer ?
#
loop_
_entity_poly.entity_id
_entity_poly.type
_entity_poly.pdbx_seq_one_letter_code
_entity_poly.pdbx_strand_id
1 'polypeptide(L)'
;MVEMTETANILHNATEHSLVLMDEIGRGTSTYDGLSLAWACAENLANKIKALTLFATHYFELTQLPEKMEGVANVHLDALEHGDTIAFMHSVQDGGGQ
;
A
#
# COMPACT_ATOMS: atom_id res chain seq x y z
N MET A 1 -6.75 -4.22 17.93
CA MET A 1 -6.19 -5.56 17.60
C MET A 1 -6.89 -6.24 16.41
N VAL A 2 -8.09 -5.79 15.99
CA VAL A 2 -8.85 -6.37 14.87
C VAL A 2 -8.10 -6.26 13.52
N GLU A 3 -7.53 -5.10 13.21
CA GLU A 3 -6.77 -4.85 11.98
C GLU A 3 -5.65 -5.89 11.72
N MET A 4 -4.90 -6.25 12.76
CA MET A 4 -3.82 -7.25 12.65
C MET A 4 -4.36 -8.67 12.48
N THR A 5 -5.50 -8.99 13.08
CA THR A 5 -6.13 -10.30 12.88
C THR A 5 -6.73 -10.44 11.48
N GLU A 6 -7.27 -9.37 10.90
CA GLU A 6 -7.77 -9.33 9.53
C GLU A 6 -6.61 -9.44 8.52
N THR A 7 -5.52 -8.70 8.75
CA THR A 7 -4.29 -8.81 7.97
C THR A 7 -3.73 -10.23 8.03
N ALA A 8 -3.65 -10.83 9.22
CA ALA A 8 -3.20 -12.20 9.38
C ALA A 8 -4.07 -13.19 8.61
N ASN A 9 -5.40 -13.00 8.61
CA ASN A 9 -6.33 -13.82 7.85
C ASN A 9 -6.11 -13.69 6.34
N ILE A 10 -5.87 -12.47 5.83
CA ILE A 10 -5.54 -12.25 4.41
C ILE A 10 -4.24 -13.00 4.07
N LEU A 11 -3.17 -12.80 4.84
CA LEU A 11 -1.85 -13.38 4.55
C LEU A 11 -1.83 -14.91 4.62
N HIS A 12 -2.71 -15.54 5.42
CA HIS A 12 -2.79 -17.00 5.52
C HIS A 12 -3.63 -17.64 4.41
N ASN A 13 -4.60 -16.92 3.84
CA ASN A 13 -5.61 -17.50 2.96
C ASN A 13 -5.56 -16.99 1.51
N ALA A 14 -4.91 -15.86 1.27
CA ALA A 14 -4.74 -15.35 -0.08
C ALA A 14 -3.88 -16.30 -0.92
N THR A 15 -4.18 -16.35 -2.21
CA THR A 15 -3.46 -17.14 -3.22
C THR A 15 -3.14 -16.26 -4.42
N GLU A 16 -2.40 -16.78 -5.40
CA GLU A 16 -2.13 -16.07 -6.66
C GLU A 16 -3.39 -15.70 -7.46
N HIS A 17 -4.54 -16.32 -7.16
CA HIS A 17 -5.83 -16.02 -7.79
C HIS A 17 -6.72 -15.07 -6.97
N SER A 18 -6.21 -14.57 -5.84
CA SER A 18 -6.94 -13.64 -4.97
C SER A 18 -6.78 -12.20 -5.44
N LEU A 19 -7.85 -11.41 -5.29
CA LEU A 19 -7.79 -9.94 -5.28
C LEU A 19 -7.73 -9.47 -3.83
N VAL A 20 -6.68 -8.73 -3.47
CA VAL A 20 -6.46 -8.20 -2.12
C VAL A 20 -6.50 -6.68 -2.14
N LEU A 21 -7.30 -6.08 -1.25
CA LEU A 21 -7.38 -4.64 -1.05
C LEU A 21 -6.86 -4.34 0.36
N MET A 22 -5.71 -3.69 0.45
CA MET A 22 -5.12 -3.22 1.70
C MET A 22 -5.30 -1.71 1.77
N ASP A 23 -5.94 -1.23 2.84
CA ASP A 23 -6.18 0.20 3.07
C ASP A 23 -5.56 0.64 4.39
N GLU A 24 -4.48 1.41 4.30
CA GLU A 24 -3.88 2.15 5.41
C GLU A 24 -3.52 1.31 6.66
N ILE A 25 -3.04 0.09 6.43
CA ILE A 25 -2.50 -0.79 7.46
C ILE A 25 -1.35 -0.11 8.23
N GLY A 26 -1.31 -0.33 9.54
CA GLY A 26 -0.25 0.09 10.44
C GLY A 26 -0.49 1.47 11.07
N ARG A 27 -1.69 2.07 10.95
CA ARG A 27 -2.02 3.37 11.57
C ARG A 27 -2.18 3.32 13.09
N GLY A 28 -2.52 2.16 13.66
CA GLY A 28 -2.84 2.00 15.08
C GLY A 28 -1.65 1.86 16.03
N THR A 29 -0.41 2.02 15.56
CA THR A 29 0.82 1.80 16.34
C THR A 29 1.86 2.91 16.07
N SER A 30 3.07 2.79 16.62
CA SER A 30 4.16 3.74 16.35
C SER A 30 4.47 3.80 14.84
N THR A 31 4.87 4.96 14.34
CA THR A 31 5.11 5.16 12.90
C THR A 31 6.07 4.13 12.31
N TYR A 32 7.18 3.84 12.99
CA TYR A 32 8.17 2.88 12.48
C TYR A 32 7.71 1.43 12.61
N ASP A 33 6.96 1.08 13.66
CA ASP A 33 6.40 -0.27 13.78
C ASP A 33 5.31 -0.49 12.72
N GLY A 34 4.46 0.51 12.49
CA GLY A 34 3.41 0.50 11.49
C GLY A 34 3.97 0.40 10.08
N LEU A 35 4.98 1.21 9.77
CA LEU A 35 5.74 1.13 8.53
C LEU A 35 6.36 -0.25 8.32
N SER A 36 7.02 -0.79 9.36
CA SER A 36 7.67 -2.10 9.29
C SER A 36 6.66 -3.22 9.01
N LEU A 37 5.49 -3.17 9.63
CA LEU A 37 4.40 -4.12 9.38
C LEU A 37 3.84 -3.97 7.97
N ALA A 38 3.53 -2.75 7.54
CA ALA A 38 3.00 -2.48 6.20
C ALA A 38 3.98 -2.97 5.11
N TRP A 39 5.27 -2.68 5.28
CA TRP A 39 6.34 -3.12 4.38
C TRP A 39 6.40 -4.65 4.29
N ALA A 40 6.49 -5.33 5.44
CA ALA A 40 6.58 -6.78 5.49
C ALA A 40 5.33 -7.46 4.89
N CYS A 41 4.15 -6.89 5.08
CA CYS A 41 2.91 -7.38 4.49
C CYS A 41 2.90 -7.20 2.97
N ALA A 42 3.26 -6.01 2.47
CA ALA A 42 3.37 -5.75 1.04
C ALA A 42 4.38 -6.69 0.36
N GLU A 43 5.56 -6.89 0.97
CA GLU A 43 6.57 -7.82 0.47
C GLU A 43 6.06 -9.27 0.41
N ASN A 44 5.32 -9.72 1.44
CA ASN A 44 4.76 -11.07 1.47
C ASN A 44 3.70 -11.27 0.37
N LEU A 45 2.81 -10.29 0.19
CA LEU A 45 1.80 -10.30 -0.86
C LEU A 45 2.43 -10.32 -2.25
N ALA A 46 3.47 -9.53 -2.49
CA ALA A 46 4.14 -9.45 -3.79
C ALA A 46 5.02 -10.66 -4.11
N ASN A 47 5.89 -11.09 -3.19
CA ASN A 47 6.92 -12.08 -3.49
C ASN A 47 6.51 -13.52 -3.21
N LYS A 48 5.71 -13.76 -2.15
CA LYS A 48 5.35 -15.11 -1.70
C LYS A 48 3.97 -15.51 -2.22
N ILE A 49 2.95 -14.70 -1.93
CA ILE A 49 1.56 -15.02 -2.25
C ILE A 49 1.27 -14.75 -3.73
N LYS A 50 1.84 -13.66 -4.27
CA LYS A 50 1.68 -13.22 -5.67
C LYS A 50 0.21 -12.93 -6.03
N ALA A 51 -0.57 -12.46 -5.06
CA ALA A 51 -1.96 -12.05 -5.27
C ALA A 51 -2.02 -10.69 -5.99
N LEU A 52 -3.06 -10.47 -6.80
CA LEU A 52 -3.35 -9.15 -7.34
C LEU A 52 -3.73 -8.23 -6.19
N THR A 53 -2.91 -7.22 -5.91
CA THR A 53 -3.03 -6.41 -4.69
C THR A 53 -3.11 -4.91 -5.02
N LEU A 54 -4.11 -4.24 -4.47
CA LEU A 54 -4.14 -2.78 -4.36
C LEU A 54 -3.79 -2.40 -2.92
N PHE A 55 -2.76 -1.59 -2.74
CA PHE A 55 -2.23 -1.23 -1.43
C PHE A 55 -2.25 0.30 -1.27
N ALA A 56 -3.30 0.83 -0.65
CA ALA A 56 -3.40 2.24 -0.30
C ALA A 56 -2.64 2.50 1.00
N THR A 57 -1.77 3.51 1.00
CA THR A 57 -0.94 3.84 2.16
C THR A 57 -0.59 5.31 2.19
N HIS A 58 -0.33 5.81 3.40
CA HIS A 58 0.24 7.13 3.64
C HIS A 58 1.76 7.09 3.89
N TYR A 59 2.34 5.88 3.98
CA TYR A 59 3.77 5.69 4.18
C TYR A 59 4.52 5.91 2.86
N PHE A 60 5.10 7.10 2.69
CA PHE A 60 5.85 7.45 1.48
C PHE A 60 7.04 6.52 1.24
N GLU A 61 7.63 5.96 2.29
CA GLU A 61 8.74 5.02 2.20
C GLU A 61 8.41 3.77 1.37
N LEU A 62 7.14 3.34 1.32
CA LEU A 62 6.71 2.20 0.50
C LEU A 62 6.82 2.49 -1.01
N THR A 63 6.97 3.75 -1.43
CA THR A 63 7.21 4.08 -2.85
C THR A 63 8.55 3.54 -3.36
N GLN A 64 9.44 3.09 -2.48
CA GLN A 64 10.71 2.45 -2.84
C GLN A 64 10.55 0.95 -3.19
N LEU A 65 9.37 0.35 -2.95
CA LEU A 65 9.15 -1.08 -3.17
C LEU A 65 9.33 -1.52 -4.65
N PRO A 66 8.86 -0.77 -5.67
CA PRO A 66 9.09 -1.11 -7.08
C PRO A 66 10.57 -1.24 -7.48
N GLU A 67 11.47 -0.54 -6.79
CA GLU A 67 12.92 -0.63 -7.06
C GLU A 67 13.54 -1.92 -6.49
N LYS A 68 12.84 -2.57 -5.54
CA LYS A 68 13.35 -3.70 -4.77
C LYS A 68 12.67 -5.03 -5.14
N MET A 69 11.48 -4.98 -5.73
CA MET A 69 10.64 -6.15 -5.97
C MET A 69 10.00 -6.10 -7.34
N GLU A 70 10.10 -7.22 -8.07
CA GLU A 70 9.42 -7.39 -9.35
C GLU A 70 7.89 -7.47 -9.15
N GLY A 71 7.11 -6.93 -10.08
CA GLY A 71 5.65 -6.98 -10.04
C GLY A 71 4.98 -5.95 -9.12
N VAL A 72 5.75 -5.01 -8.55
CA VAL A 72 5.23 -3.88 -7.77
C VAL A 72 5.38 -2.60 -8.58
N ALA A 73 4.34 -1.76 -8.60
CA ALA A 73 4.34 -0.48 -9.27
C ALA A 73 3.68 0.58 -8.39
N ASN A 74 4.16 1.82 -8.48
CA ASN A 74 3.53 2.94 -7.81
C ASN A 74 2.49 3.59 -8.72
N VAL A 75 1.35 3.93 -8.12
CA VAL A 75 0.36 4.84 -8.66
C VAL A 75 -0.10 5.78 -7.56
N HIS A 76 -0.60 6.96 -7.92
CA HIS A 76 -1.15 7.92 -6.98
C HIS A 76 -2.38 8.62 -7.55
N LEU A 77 -3.16 9.26 -6.67
CA LEU A 77 -4.24 10.15 -7.08
C LEU A 77 -3.70 11.57 -7.23
N ASP A 78 -3.99 12.19 -8.37
CA ASP A 78 -3.54 13.53 -8.71
C ASP A 78 -4.30 14.61 -7.94
N ALA A 79 -3.57 15.64 -7.50
CA ALA A 79 -4.08 16.80 -6.80
C ALA A 79 -3.36 18.06 -7.29
N LEU A 80 -4.14 19.09 -7.62
CA LEU A 80 -3.62 20.38 -8.08
C LEU A 80 -3.67 21.40 -6.95
N GLU A 81 -2.52 21.93 -6.58
CA GLU A 81 -2.43 23.10 -5.71
C GLU A 81 -2.55 24.38 -6.55
N HIS A 82 -3.50 25.24 -6.17
CA HIS A 82 -3.66 26.56 -6.78
C HIS A 82 -3.81 27.61 -5.67
N GLY A 83 -2.72 28.35 -5.42
CA GLY A 83 -2.65 29.31 -4.31
C GLY A 83 -2.91 28.61 -2.97
N ASP A 84 -3.93 29.08 -2.24
CA ASP A 84 -4.31 28.54 -0.93
C ASP A 84 -5.38 27.42 -1.02
N THR A 85 -5.63 26.89 -2.23
CA THR A 85 -6.64 25.84 -2.46
C THR A 85 -6.03 24.56 -3.04
N ILE A 86 -6.58 23.42 -2.64
CA ILE A 86 -6.25 22.10 -3.18
C ILE A 86 -7.47 21.56 -3.93
N ALA A 87 -7.27 21.16 -5.19
CA ALA A 87 -8.27 20.49 -6.00
C ALA A 87 -7.89 19.02 -6.23
N PHE A 88 -8.73 18.09 -5.79
CA PHE A 88 -8.55 16.66 -6.00
C PHE A 88 -9.09 16.27 -7.37
N MET A 89 -8.23 15.77 -8.26
CA MET A 89 -8.61 15.44 -9.64
C MET A 89 -9.28 14.06 -9.74
N HIS A 90 -9.14 13.23 -8.70
CA HIS A 90 -9.58 11.83 -8.67
C HIS A 90 -9.10 11.00 -9.87
N SER A 91 -7.99 11.41 -10.48
CA SER A 91 -7.35 10.71 -11.59
C SER A 91 -6.16 9.93 -11.06
N VAL A 92 -6.05 8.66 -11.46
CA VAL A 92 -4.89 7.83 -11.14
C VAL A 92 -3.77 8.15 -12.13
N GLN A 93 -2.57 8.37 -11.62
CA GLN A 93 -1.35 8.60 -12.39
C GLN A 93 -0.27 7.60 -12.00
N ASP A 94 0.60 7.27 -12.95
CA ASP A 94 1.76 6.41 -12.69
C ASP A 94 2.80 7.13 -11.81
N GLY A 95 3.54 6.36 -11.02
CA GLY A 95 4.58 6.86 -10.12
C GLY A 95 4.10 7.11 -8.69
N GLY A 96 5.05 7.33 -7.78
CA GLY A 96 4.75 7.76 -6.42
C GLY A 96 4.41 9.26 -6.44
N GLY A 97 3.26 9.64 -5.87
CA GLY A 97 2.88 11.05 -5.74
C GLY A 97 3.95 11.83 -4.96
N GLN A 98 4.23 13.07 -5.38
CA GLN A 98 5.17 13.96 -4.71
C GLN A 98 4.53 14.71 -3.55
#